data_AF-A0A2J9ESI2-F1
#
_entry.id   AF-A0A2J9ESI2-F1
#
_cell.length_a   1.000
_cell.length_b   1.000
_cell.length_c   1.000
_cell.angle_alpha   90.00
_cell.angle_beta   90.00
_cell.angle_gamma   90.00
#
_symmetry.space_group_name_H-M   'P 1'
#
loop_
_entity.id
_entity.type
_entity.pdbx_description
1 polymer ?
#
loop_
_entity_poly.entity_id
_entity_poly.type
_entity_poly.pdbx_seq_one_letter_code
_entity_poly.pdbx_strand_id
1 'polypeptide(L)'
;MSATQSKEKIRHGKTPAYYGRRRGGYRSCCGSELTRDESVTLQRLKAFTPGDFEAYSARGEEFRRRLCGTVLNALQLSKAWLTDCECRGEWGGVFPVHLRLTHRKNPLVTLDILSPGSESPFWHGLIWINPDHTGLYVLNTEQFEPETIGRLLTRIEEMVSAGITPAEIVAVLGRKGGRA
;
A
#
# COMPACT_ATOMS: atom_id res chain seq x y z
N MET A 1 54.14 -22.68 -16.65
CA MET A 1 53.35 -23.02 -15.44
C MET A 1 52.24 -21.99 -15.33
N SER A 2 51.00 -22.40 -15.66
CA SER A 2 49.83 -21.51 -15.72
C SER A 2 49.28 -21.19 -14.34
N ALA A 3 49.14 -19.90 -14.04
CA ALA A 3 48.40 -19.41 -12.88
C ALA A 3 46.90 -19.28 -13.24
N THR A 4 46.09 -20.11 -12.61
CA THR A 4 44.62 -20.01 -12.60
C THR A 4 44.18 -18.80 -11.79
N GLN A 5 43.54 -17.80 -12.41
CA GLN A 5 42.76 -16.79 -11.70
C GLN A 5 41.27 -17.10 -11.81
N SER A 6 40.69 -17.43 -10.66
CA SER A 6 39.26 -17.60 -10.43
C SER A 6 38.56 -16.23 -10.55
N LYS A 7 37.56 -16.13 -11.45
CA LYS A 7 36.67 -14.96 -11.53
C LYS A 7 35.46 -15.17 -10.64
N GLU A 8 35.56 -14.69 -9.41
CA GLU A 8 34.44 -14.56 -8.48
C GLU A 8 33.47 -13.49 -9.03
N LYS A 9 32.31 -13.93 -9.52
CA LYS A 9 31.24 -13.05 -10.01
C LYS A 9 30.52 -12.45 -8.81
N ILE A 10 30.92 -11.25 -8.41
CA ILE A 10 30.19 -10.39 -7.48
C ILE A 10 28.80 -10.13 -8.06
N ARG A 11 27.77 -10.75 -7.48
CA ARG A 11 26.36 -10.48 -7.79
C ARG A 11 26.00 -9.11 -7.20
N HIS A 12 25.98 -8.08 -8.04
CA HIS A 12 25.31 -6.81 -7.71
C HIS A 12 23.80 -7.05 -7.69
N GLY A 13 23.24 -7.27 -6.50
CA GLY A 13 21.82 -7.15 -6.25
C GLY A 13 21.41 -5.69 -6.41
N LYS A 14 20.67 -5.38 -7.48
CA LYS A 14 19.99 -4.10 -7.61
C LYS A 14 18.84 -4.07 -6.62
N THR A 15 19.00 -3.31 -5.53
CA THR A 15 17.88 -2.88 -4.68
C THR A 15 16.99 -1.94 -5.49
N PRO A 16 15.68 -2.21 -5.67
CA PRO A 16 14.76 -1.20 -6.17
C PRO A 16 14.67 -0.11 -5.11
N ALA A 17 15.04 1.12 -5.48
CA ALA A 17 14.86 2.28 -4.62
C ALA A 17 13.38 2.68 -4.68
N TYR A 18 12.60 2.29 -3.67
CA TYR A 18 11.32 2.95 -3.41
C TYR A 18 11.64 4.40 -3.00
N TYR A 19 11.31 5.36 -3.86
CA TYR A 19 11.43 6.81 -3.62
C TYR A 19 12.77 7.34 -3.05
N GLY A 20 13.90 6.76 -3.48
CA GLY A 20 15.18 7.48 -3.45
C GLY A 20 15.79 7.84 -2.08
N ARG A 21 15.64 7.02 -1.03
CA ARG A 21 16.36 7.25 0.24
C ARG A 21 17.06 5.98 0.77
N ARG A 22 18.28 6.16 1.28
CA ARG A 22 19.08 5.11 1.97
C ARG A 22 18.49 4.83 3.35
N ARG A 23 18.40 3.54 3.72
CA ARG A 23 17.92 3.02 5.02
C ARG A 23 18.33 3.92 6.19
N GLY A 24 17.36 4.62 6.79
CA GLY A 24 17.50 5.27 8.08
C GLY A 24 17.45 4.23 9.20
N GLY A 25 18.33 4.36 10.19
CA GLY A 25 18.47 3.40 11.29
C GLY A 25 17.22 3.28 12.15
N TYR A 26 16.96 2.06 12.63
CA TYR A 26 15.89 1.74 13.57
C TYR A 26 16.07 2.54 14.87
N ARG A 27 15.15 3.46 15.15
CA ARG A 27 14.92 3.94 16.52
C ARG A 27 13.92 3.01 17.18
N SER A 28 14.34 2.38 18.28
CA SER A 28 13.48 1.60 19.15
C SER A 28 12.51 2.54 19.87
N CYS A 29 11.25 2.55 19.45
CA CYS A 29 10.16 3.07 20.25
C CYS A 29 9.67 1.92 21.14
N CYS A 30 9.79 2.09 22.45
CA CYS A 30 9.31 1.16 23.45
C CYS A 30 7.77 1.10 23.39
N GLY A 31 7.24 0.23 22.54
CA GLY A 31 5.81 -0.09 22.46
C GLY A 31 5.51 -1.27 23.38
N SER A 32 4.53 -1.11 24.26
CA SER A 32 3.96 -2.14 25.12
C SER A 32 3.84 -3.48 24.39
N GLU A 33 4.32 -4.57 24.99
CA GLU A 33 4.24 -5.94 24.46
C GLU A 33 2.79 -6.31 24.12
N LEU A 34 2.43 -6.17 22.85
CA LEU A 34 1.15 -6.63 22.31
C LEU A 34 1.20 -8.15 22.18
N THR A 35 0.41 -8.84 22.99
CA THR A 35 0.41 -10.31 23.13
C THR A 35 0.22 -11.07 21.81
N ARG A 36 0.68 -12.33 21.80
CA ARG A 36 0.97 -13.14 20.60
C ARG A 36 -0.22 -13.46 19.68
N ASP A 37 -1.48 -13.22 20.07
CA ASP A 37 -2.62 -13.71 19.27
C ASP A 37 -3.86 -12.80 19.23
N GLU A 38 -3.65 -11.48 19.22
CA GLU A 38 -4.76 -10.54 19.17
C GLU A 38 -5.22 -10.32 17.72
N SER A 39 -6.44 -10.75 17.40
CA SER A 39 -7.11 -10.43 16.14
C SER A 39 -7.30 -8.92 16.02
N VAL A 40 -6.88 -8.33 14.90
CA VAL A 40 -7.13 -6.90 14.64
C VAL A 40 -8.58 -6.74 14.19
N THR A 41 -9.36 -5.95 14.93
CA THR A 41 -10.73 -5.58 14.56
C THR A 41 -10.73 -4.25 13.82
N LEU A 42 -11.82 -3.92 13.12
CA LEU A 42 -11.99 -2.60 12.48
C LEU A 42 -11.89 -1.45 13.49
N GLN A 43 -12.50 -1.61 14.67
CA GLN A 43 -12.41 -0.60 15.73
C GLN A 43 -10.96 -0.36 16.15
N ARG A 44 -10.17 -1.44 16.19
CA ARG A 44 -8.75 -1.35 16.52
C ARG A 44 -7.91 -0.71 15.41
N LEU A 45 -8.18 -1.05 14.14
CA LEU A 45 -7.55 -0.37 12.99
C LEU A 45 -7.77 1.14 13.02
N LYS A 46 -8.98 1.59 13.40
CA LYS A 46 -9.30 3.03 13.49
C LYS A 46 -8.57 3.73 14.64
N ALA A 47 -8.20 3.00 15.68
CA ALA A 47 -7.50 3.54 16.85
C ALA A 47 -5.96 3.43 16.77
N PHE A 48 -5.43 2.71 15.78
CA PHE A 48 -3.99 2.52 15.63
C PHE A 48 -3.29 3.84 15.30
N THR A 49 -2.22 4.10 16.05
CA THR A 49 -1.21 5.09 15.68
C THR A 49 -0.29 4.52 14.59
N PRO A 50 0.47 5.36 13.87
CA PRO A 50 1.49 4.88 12.93
C PRO A 50 2.48 3.88 13.57
N GLY A 51 2.84 4.10 14.85
CA GLY A 51 3.71 3.19 15.60
C GLY A 51 3.06 1.83 15.88
N ASP A 52 1.74 1.78 16.11
CA ASP A 52 1.02 0.53 16.32
C ASP A 52 0.97 -0.31 15.03
N PHE A 53 0.78 0.33 13.88
CA PHE A 53 0.84 -0.35 12.58
C PHE A 53 2.21 -1.00 12.36
N GLU A 54 3.29 -0.25 12.61
CA GLU A 54 4.66 -0.74 12.49
C GLU A 54 4.93 -1.89 13.46
N ALA A 55 4.64 -1.70 14.75
CA ALA A 55 4.85 -2.71 15.78
C ALA A 55 4.08 -4.01 15.48
N TYR A 56 2.84 -3.90 14.99
CA TYR A 56 2.06 -5.08 14.61
C TYR A 56 2.66 -5.80 13.41
N SER A 57 3.01 -5.07 12.34
CA SER A 57 3.58 -5.67 11.13
C SER A 57 4.98 -6.27 11.34
N ALA A 58 5.79 -5.67 12.22
CA ALA A 58 7.15 -6.13 12.55
C ALA A 58 7.21 -7.51 13.22
N ARG A 59 6.06 -8.03 13.68
CA ARG A 59 5.93 -9.39 14.24
C ARG A 59 6.07 -10.49 13.19
N GLY A 60 6.00 -10.15 11.91
CA GLY A 60 6.28 -11.05 10.80
C GLY A 60 5.16 -11.15 9.76
N GLU A 61 5.40 -11.98 8.74
CA GLU A 61 4.55 -12.12 7.56
C GLU A 61 3.08 -12.40 7.89
N GLU A 62 2.83 -13.29 8.86
CA GLU A 62 1.46 -13.66 9.23
C GLU A 62 0.68 -12.48 9.80
N PHE A 63 1.32 -11.68 10.66
CA PHE A 63 0.70 -10.48 11.25
C PHE A 63 0.47 -9.41 10.18
N ARG A 64 1.43 -9.20 9.29
CA ARG A 64 1.26 -8.31 8.14
C ARG A 64 0.08 -8.76 7.26
N ARG A 65 -0.03 -10.06 6.97
CA ARG A 65 -1.17 -10.63 6.23
C ARG A 65 -2.50 -10.45 6.97
N ARG A 66 -2.56 -10.69 8.28
CA ARG A 66 -3.77 -10.48 9.10
C ARG A 66 -4.20 -9.00 9.06
N LEU A 67 -3.25 -8.08 9.15
CA LEU A 67 -3.48 -6.63 9.10
C LEU A 67 -4.05 -6.21 7.73
N CYS A 68 -3.40 -6.63 6.64
CA CYS A 68 -3.90 -6.43 5.27
C CYS A 68 -5.29 -7.05 5.06
N GLY A 69 -5.51 -8.28 5.53
CA GLY A 69 -6.80 -8.96 5.45
C GLY A 69 -7.91 -8.24 6.21
N THR A 70 -7.61 -7.65 7.37
CA THR A 70 -8.58 -6.87 8.15
C THR A 70 -9.01 -5.60 7.40
N VAL A 71 -8.06 -4.90 6.79
CA VAL A 71 -8.33 -3.72 5.95
C VAL A 71 -9.18 -4.12 4.74
N LEU A 72 -8.79 -5.17 4.01
CA LEU A 72 -9.56 -5.67 2.86
C LEU A 72 -11.00 -6.05 3.24
N ASN A 73 -11.18 -6.75 4.36
CA ASN A 73 -12.51 -7.12 4.86
C ASN A 73 -13.36 -5.89 5.19
N ALA A 74 -12.75 -4.84 5.75
CA ALA A 74 -13.46 -3.60 6.07
C ALA A 74 -13.88 -2.79 4.82
N LEU A 75 -13.15 -2.90 3.71
CA LEU A 75 -13.46 -2.20 2.47
C LEU A 75 -14.66 -2.78 1.71
N GLN A 76 -15.07 -4.01 2.00
CA GLN A 76 -16.20 -4.69 1.35
C GLN A 76 -16.19 -4.56 -0.18
N LEU A 77 -15.05 -4.87 -0.79
CA LEU A 77 -14.81 -4.66 -2.21
C LEU A 77 -15.81 -5.42 -3.08
N SER A 78 -16.25 -4.78 -4.17
CA SER A 78 -17.06 -5.45 -5.18
C SER A 78 -16.25 -6.52 -5.91
N LYS A 79 -16.94 -7.40 -6.64
CA LYS A 79 -16.29 -8.41 -7.51
C LYS A 79 -15.51 -7.79 -8.67
N ALA A 80 -15.58 -6.47 -8.89
CA ALA A 80 -14.84 -5.80 -9.94
C ALA A 80 -13.32 -5.74 -9.67
N TRP A 81 -12.89 -5.95 -8.42
CA TRP A 81 -11.49 -5.83 -8.02
C TRP A 81 -10.82 -7.19 -7.85
N LEU A 82 -9.54 -7.24 -8.23
CA LEU A 82 -8.57 -8.21 -7.78
C LEU A 82 -7.77 -7.56 -6.65
N THR A 83 -7.47 -8.35 -5.62
CA THR A 83 -6.81 -7.88 -4.41
C THR A 83 -5.49 -8.60 -4.25
N ASP A 84 -4.42 -7.85 -4.09
CA ASP A 84 -3.12 -8.35 -3.66
C ASP A 84 -2.61 -7.54 -2.46
N CYS A 85 -1.70 -8.10 -1.69
CA CYS A 85 -1.15 -7.42 -0.52
C CYS A 85 0.29 -7.80 -0.25
N GLU A 86 1.10 -6.80 0.09
CA GLU A 86 2.50 -7.00 0.43
C GLU A 86 2.64 -7.68 1.79
N CYS A 87 3.20 -8.89 1.81
CA CYS A 87 3.36 -9.67 3.04
C CYS A 87 4.82 -9.85 3.48
N ARG A 88 5.77 -9.79 2.55
CA ARG A 88 7.20 -10.12 2.75
C ARG A 88 8.15 -8.99 2.36
N GLY A 89 7.63 -7.85 1.94
CA GLY A 89 8.44 -6.73 1.44
C GLY A 89 8.74 -6.80 -0.06
N GLU A 90 7.98 -7.59 -0.80
CA GLU A 90 8.08 -7.78 -2.25
C GLU A 90 7.91 -6.49 -3.06
N TRP A 91 7.30 -5.45 -2.47
CA TRP A 91 7.09 -4.13 -3.04
C TRP A 91 7.87 -3.03 -2.28
N GLY A 92 8.89 -3.42 -1.51
CA GLY A 92 9.81 -2.54 -0.78
C GLY A 92 9.59 -2.52 0.74
N GLY A 93 8.46 -3.01 1.23
CA GLY A 93 8.16 -3.21 2.64
C GLY A 93 7.94 -1.93 3.43
N VAL A 94 7.70 -0.81 2.75
CA VAL A 94 7.75 0.54 3.35
C VAL A 94 6.56 0.84 4.24
N PHE A 95 5.36 0.40 3.84
CA PHE A 95 4.15 0.61 4.62
C PHE A 95 3.74 -0.69 5.33
N PRO A 96 3.27 -0.62 6.59
CA PRO A 96 2.77 -1.79 7.31
C PRO A 96 1.63 -2.53 6.59
N VAL A 97 0.72 -1.77 5.98
CA VAL A 97 -0.28 -2.26 5.03
C VAL A 97 0.00 -1.65 3.67
N HIS A 98 0.14 -2.50 2.67
CA HIS A 98 0.22 -2.11 1.28
C HIS A 98 -0.66 -3.08 0.49
N LEU A 99 -1.83 -2.58 0.08
CA LEU A 99 -2.77 -3.32 -0.76
C LEU A 99 -2.67 -2.83 -2.19
N ARG A 100 -2.78 -3.74 -3.15
CA ARG A 100 -2.91 -3.43 -4.56
C ARG A 100 -4.25 -3.92 -5.07
N LEU A 101 -5.06 -2.99 -5.53
CA LEU A 101 -6.39 -3.24 -6.07
C LEU A 101 -6.36 -3.03 -7.59
N THR A 102 -6.53 -4.11 -8.35
CA THR A 102 -6.51 -4.05 -9.82
C THR A 102 -7.90 -4.32 -10.37
N HIS A 103 -8.40 -3.44 -11.22
CA HIS A 103 -9.74 -3.60 -11.79
C HIS A 103 -9.77 -4.73 -12.84
N ARG A 104 -10.71 -5.68 -12.70
CA ARG A 104 -10.78 -6.90 -13.53
C ARG A 104 -10.99 -6.63 -15.02
N LYS A 105 -11.83 -5.65 -15.37
CA LYS A 105 -12.12 -5.33 -16.78
C LYS A 105 -11.06 -4.43 -17.42
N ASN A 106 -10.25 -3.75 -16.61
CA ASN A 106 -9.21 -2.86 -17.09
C ASN A 106 -8.01 -2.93 -16.14
N PRO A 107 -7.07 -3.86 -16.37
CA PRO A 107 -5.91 -4.05 -15.49
C PRO A 107 -4.97 -2.85 -15.39
N LEU A 108 -5.08 -1.88 -16.31
CA LEU A 108 -4.34 -0.62 -16.23
C LEU A 108 -4.86 0.29 -15.11
N VAL A 109 -6.10 0.09 -14.65
CA VAL A 109 -6.64 0.77 -13.47
C VAL A 109 -6.23 -0.02 -12.24
N THR A 110 -5.12 0.41 -11.64
CA THR A 110 -4.60 -0.13 -10.38
C THR A 110 -4.53 0.96 -9.33
N LEU A 111 -5.01 0.66 -8.12
CA LEU A 111 -5.02 1.54 -6.95
C LEU A 111 -4.27 0.85 -5.80
N ASP A 112 -3.26 1.53 -5.25
CA ASP A 112 -2.61 1.08 -4.03
C ASP A 112 -3.23 1.79 -2.81
N ILE A 113 -3.53 1.04 -1.75
CA ILE A 113 -3.97 1.57 -0.45
C ILE A 113 -2.84 1.32 0.57
N LEU A 114 -2.33 2.40 1.16
CA LEU A 114 -1.16 2.39 2.03
C LEU A 114 -1.57 2.88 3.42
N SER A 115 -1.19 2.17 4.48
CA SER A 115 -1.46 2.61 5.86
C SER A 115 -0.50 3.70 6.32
N PRO A 116 -0.84 4.38 7.42
CA PRO A 116 0.14 5.06 8.23
C PRO A 116 1.28 4.12 8.67
N GLY A 117 2.44 4.71 8.91
CA GLY A 117 3.65 4.06 9.39
C GLY A 117 4.77 5.08 9.58
N SER A 118 6.01 4.61 9.58
CA SER A 118 7.20 5.45 9.79
C SER A 118 7.40 6.45 8.65
N GLU A 119 6.99 6.09 7.43
CA GLU A 119 7.14 6.94 6.24
C GLU A 119 6.09 8.05 6.17
N SER A 120 4.86 7.78 6.63
CA SER A 120 3.78 8.76 6.58
C SER A 120 2.74 8.52 7.67
N PRO A 121 2.21 9.57 8.31
CA PRO A 121 1.16 9.41 9.31
C PRO A 121 -0.25 9.23 8.71
N PHE A 122 -0.40 9.26 7.39
CA PHE A 122 -1.70 9.21 6.71
C PHE A 122 -1.93 7.89 5.98
N TRP A 123 -3.20 7.55 5.80
CA TRP A 123 -3.65 6.60 4.79
C TRP A 123 -3.59 7.24 3.41
N HIS A 124 -2.98 6.53 2.46
CA HIS A 124 -2.88 6.98 1.08
C HIS A 124 -3.64 6.06 0.15
N GLY A 125 -4.24 6.65 -0.87
CA GLY A 125 -4.74 5.94 -2.05
C GLY A 125 -4.04 6.48 -3.28
N LEU A 126 -3.27 5.64 -3.96
CA LEU A 126 -2.46 6.01 -5.12
C LEU A 126 -3.00 5.29 -6.34
N ILE A 127 -3.51 6.02 -7.34
CA ILE A 127 -3.92 5.42 -8.61
C ILE A 127 -2.79 5.54 -9.63
N TRP A 128 -2.48 4.45 -10.32
CA TRP A 128 -1.42 4.41 -11.33
C TRP A 128 -1.95 4.82 -12.70
N ILE A 129 -1.32 5.82 -13.31
CA ILE A 129 -1.58 6.26 -14.69
C ILE A 129 -0.77 5.40 -15.66
N ASN A 130 0.50 5.18 -15.30
CA ASN A 130 1.42 4.29 -15.97
C ASN A 130 1.94 3.32 -14.92
N PRO A 131 1.76 2.00 -15.10
CA PRO A 131 2.11 0.98 -14.10
C PRO A 131 3.53 1.09 -13.55
N ASP A 132 4.47 1.62 -14.35
CA ASP A 132 5.89 1.62 -14.02
C ASP A 132 6.42 2.97 -13.49
N HIS A 133 5.70 4.08 -13.68
CA HIS A 133 6.34 5.42 -13.61
C HIS A 133 5.53 6.56 -13.01
N THR A 134 4.19 6.50 -12.96
CA THR A 134 3.41 7.68 -12.52
C THR A 134 2.13 7.28 -11.83
N GLY A 135 2.01 7.64 -10.54
CA GLY A 135 0.79 7.54 -9.76
C GLY A 135 0.33 8.90 -9.24
N LEU A 136 -0.97 9.06 -8.99
CA LEU A 136 -1.58 10.24 -8.39
C LEU A 136 -2.25 9.87 -7.05
N TYR A 137 -2.03 10.70 -6.03
CA TYR A 137 -2.78 10.61 -4.77
C TYR A 137 -4.24 11.00 -4.99
N VAL A 138 -5.14 10.06 -4.72
CA VAL A 138 -6.60 10.25 -4.79
C VAL A 138 -7.28 10.13 -3.42
N LEU A 139 -6.50 9.77 -2.39
CA LEU A 139 -6.88 9.73 -0.99
C LEU A 139 -5.65 10.10 -0.14
N ASN A 140 -5.88 10.93 0.88
CA ASN A 140 -4.92 11.26 1.93
C ASN A 140 -5.72 11.57 3.21
N THR A 141 -5.86 10.61 4.12
CA THR A 141 -6.68 10.75 5.34
C THR A 141 -5.93 10.30 6.58
N GLU A 142 -6.12 10.98 7.71
CA GLU A 142 -5.47 10.60 8.98
C GLU A 142 -6.03 9.29 9.53
N GLN A 143 -7.34 9.11 9.43
CA GLN A 143 -8.04 7.95 9.96
C GLN A 143 -8.39 6.96 8.86
N PHE A 144 -8.57 5.70 9.27
CA PHE A 144 -9.06 4.66 8.37
C PHE A 144 -10.57 4.82 8.14
N GLU A 145 -10.93 5.35 6.97
CA GLU A 145 -12.32 5.60 6.56
C GLU A 145 -12.76 4.65 5.43
N PRO A 146 -13.18 3.41 5.75
CA PRO A 146 -13.52 2.42 4.73
C PRO A 146 -14.66 2.88 3.82
N GLU A 147 -15.62 3.67 4.32
CA GLU A 147 -16.71 4.22 3.51
C GLU A 147 -16.23 5.25 2.49
N THR A 148 -15.28 6.12 2.86
CA THR A 148 -14.69 7.11 1.94
C THR A 148 -13.92 6.40 0.83
N ILE A 149 -13.15 5.36 1.18
CA ILE A 149 -12.42 4.53 0.22
C ILE A 149 -13.41 3.76 -0.67
N GLY A 150 -14.47 3.18 -0.10
CA GLY A 150 -15.51 2.47 -0.85
C GLY A 150 -16.24 3.35 -1.86
N ARG A 151 -16.57 4.60 -1.49
CA ARG A 151 -17.15 5.58 -2.43
C ARG A 151 -16.18 5.94 -3.56
N LEU A 152 -14.89 6.10 -3.26
CA LEU A 152 -13.86 6.35 -4.27
C LEU A 152 -13.78 5.18 -5.26
N LEU A 153 -13.74 3.94 -4.76
CA LEU A 153 -13.68 2.74 -5.58
C LEU A 153 -14.93 2.58 -6.46
N THR A 154 -16.11 2.77 -5.88
CA THR A 154 -17.39 2.74 -6.63
C THR A 154 -17.38 3.76 -7.78
N ARG A 155 -16.93 4.98 -7.50
CA ARG A 155 -16.81 6.01 -8.53
C ARG A 155 -15.83 5.62 -9.63
N ILE A 156 -14.72 4.96 -9.30
CA ILE A 156 -13.77 4.45 -10.29
C ILE A 156 -14.42 3.34 -11.13
N GLU A 157 -15.15 2.41 -10.51
CA GLU A 157 -15.88 1.35 -11.22
C GLU A 157 -16.89 1.90 -12.23
N GLU A 158 -17.63 2.94 -11.86
CA GLU A 158 -18.57 3.64 -12.75
C GLU A 158 -17.84 4.27 -13.94
N MET A 159 -16.72 4.96 -13.71
CA MET A 159 -15.92 5.56 -14.78
C MET A 159 -15.36 4.50 -15.72
N VAL A 160 -14.85 3.38 -15.19
CA VAL A 160 -14.36 2.27 -16.03
C VAL A 160 -15.51 1.64 -16.83
N SER A 161 -16.69 1.50 -16.22
CA SER A 161 -17.88 0.97 -16.90
C SER A 161 -18.38 1.89 -18.01
N ALA A 162 -18.16 3.21 -17.87
CA ALA A 162 -18.41 4.21 -18.91
C ALA A 162 -17.31 4.28 -20.00
N GLY A 163 -16.27 3.44 -19.93
CA GLY A 163 -15.19 3.41 -20.91
C GLY A 163 -14.14 4.50 -20.73
N ILE A 164 -14.13 5.19 -19.58
CA ILE A 164 -13.16 6.25 -19.30
C ILE A 164 -11.77 5.63 -19.06
N THR A 165 -10.75 6.22 -19.68
CA THR A 165 -9.36 5.72 -19.60
C THR A 165 -8.73 6.02 -18.23
N PRO A 166 -7.67 5.29 -17.82
CA PRO A 166 -6.96 5.58 -16.56
C PRO A 166 -6.49 7.03 -16.44
N ALA A 167 -5.95 7.61 -17.53
CA ALA A 167 -5.49 8.99 -17.55
C ALA A 167 -6.64 10.00 -17.32
N GLU A 168 -7.81 9.76 -17.92
CA GLU A 168 -8.99 10.60 -17.72
C GLU A 168 -9.59 10.43 -16.32
N ILE A 169 -9.62 9.21 -15.79
CA ILE A 169 -10.02 8.92 -14.40
C ILE A 169 -9.17 9.77 -13.45
N VAL A 170 -7.85 9.73 -13.61
CA VAL A 170 -6.92 10.53 -12.80
C VAL A 170 -7.19 12.03 -12.97
N ALA A 171 -7.40 12.50 -14.20
CA ALA A 171 -7.72 13.90 -14.45
C ALA A 171 -9.04 14.34 -13.77
N VAL A 172 -10.05 13.46 -13.70
CA VAL A 172 -11.32 13.72 -13.04
C VAL A 172 -11.18 13.68 -11.52
N LEU A 173 -10.41 12.75 -10.97
CA LEU A 173 -10.19 12.61 -9.53
C LEU A 173 -9.29 13.73 -8.99
N GLY A 174 -8.24 14.10 -9.73
CA GLY A 174 -7.31 15.19 -9.39
C GLY A 174 -7.94 16.59 -9.42
N ARG A 175 -9.12 16.76 -10.03
CA ARG A 175 -9.86 18.04 -10.00
C ARG A 175 -10.47 18.39 -8.63
N LYS A 176 -10.32 17.55 -7.61
CA LYS A 176 -10.62 17.95 -6.22
C LYS A 176 -9.47 18.74 -5.61
N GLY A 177 -9.40 20.00 -6.02
CA GLY A 177 -8.54 21.05 -5.46
C GLY A 177 -9.00 22.47 -5.82
N GLY A 178 -10.25 22.65 -6.28
CA GLY A 178 -10.78 23.95 -6.65
C GLY A 178 -12.31 23.99 -6.63
N ARG A 179 -12.86 24.26 -5.45
CA ARG A 179 -14.21 24.81 -5.16
C ARG A 179 -14.30 24.88 -3.62
N ALA A 180 -14.43 26.02 -2.97
CA ALA A 180 -14.69 27.40 -3.38
C ALA A 180 -13.90 28.35 -2.47
#